data_AF-A0AAC9TXS0-F1
#
_entry.id   AF-A0AAC9TXS0-F1
#
_cell.length_a   1.000
_cell.length_b   1.000
_cell.length_c   1.000
_cell.angle_alpha   90.00
_cell.angle_beta   90.00
_cell.angle_gamma   90.00
#
_symmetry.space_group_name_H-M   'P 1'
#
loop_
_entity.id
_entity.type
_entity.pdbx_description
1 polymer ?
#
loop_
_entity_poly.entity_id
_entity_poly.type
_entity_poly.pdbx_seq_one_letter_code
_entity_poly.pdbx_strand_id
1 'polypeptide(L)'
;MQFNATNRCDPAPRQIQPVQADRLYAAHSRAFFIKRLIKSDCQRVTSCLAEHYLMPVAVNTKHLLAYKQRLLELYRYVLSSELTDVERQILLGYLTHSVDSLDDAMARIV
;
A
#
# COMPACT_ATOMS: atom_id res chain seq x y z
N MET A 1 -10.08 -25.17 63.27
CA MET A 1 -9.48 -25.55 61.98
C MET A 1 -9.62 -24.36 61.05
N GLN A 2 -8.49 -23.86 60.52
CA GLN A 2 -8.41 -22.70 59.63
C GLN A 2 -8.86 -23.12 58.22
N PHE A 3 -9.75 -22.36 57.59
CA PHE A 3 -9.98 -22.43 56.14
C PHE A 3 -9.42 -21.17 55.52
N ASN A 4 -8.24 -21.30 54.91
CA ASN A 4 -7.59 -20.28 54.11
C ASN A 4 -7.82 -20.65 52.64
N ALA A 5 -8.81 -20.03 52.00
CA ALA A 5 -9.01 -20.13 50.56
C ALA A 5 -8.60 -18.79 49.94
N THR A 6 -7.33 -18.75 49.51
CA THR A 6 -6.77 -17.67 48.70
C THR A 6 -7.56 -17.53 47.40
N ASN A 7 -8.31 -16.44 47.27
CA ASN A 7 -8.75 -15.89 45.99
C ASN A 7 -7.52 -15.64 45.11
N ARG A 8 -7.27 -16.48 44.11
CA ARG A 8 -6.32 -16.17 43.04
C ARG A 8 -7.10 -15.58 41.88
N CYS A 9 -6.77 -14.33 41.59
CA CYS A 9 -7.30 -13.49 40.52
C CYS A 9 -7.44 -14.23 39.20
N ASP A 10 -8.66 -14.26 38.67
CA ASP A 10 -8.87 -14.29 37.23
C ASP A 10 -8.24 -13.02 36.62
N PRO A 11 -7.45 -13.10 35.55
CA PRO A 11 -7.03 -11.90 34.84
C PRO A 11 -8.28 -11.32 34.19
N ALA A 12 -8.77 -10.20 34.74
CA ALA A 12 -9.82 -9.40 34.12
C ALA A 12 -9.50 -9.21 32.63
N PRO A 13 -10.48 -9.38 31.72
CA PRO A 13 -10.24 -9.15 30.31
C PRO A 13 -9.77 -7.71 30.16
N ARG A 14 -8.54 -7.51 29.67
CA ARG A 14 -7.97 -6.19 29.43
C ARG A 14 -8.94 -5.45 28.51
N GLN A 15 -9.72 -4.53 29.09
CA GLN A 15 -10.55 -3.60 28.34
C GLN A 15 -9.62 -2.80 27.44
N ILE A 16 -9.58 -3.16 26.16
CA ILE A 16 -8.89 -2.37 25.14
C ILE A 16 -9.63 -1.04 25.12
N GLN A 17 -8.95 0.04 25.52
CA GLN A 17 -9.53 1.38 25.50
C GLN A 17 -10.00 1.68 24.06
N PRO A 18 -11.18 2.30 23.86
CA PRO A 18 -11.76 2.51 22.54
C PRO A 18 -10.81 3.24 21.57
N VAL A 19 -9.96 4.14 22.10
CA VAL A 19 -8.93 4.86 21.34
C VAL A 19 -7.83 3.93 20.77
N GLN A 20 -7.50 2.85 21.47
CA GLN A 20 -6.54 1.85 20.98
C GLN A 20 -7.19 0.90 19.96
N ALA A 21 -8.47 0.58 20.13
CA ALA A 21 -9.22 -0.22 19.17
C ALA A 21 -9.36 0.50 17.82
N ASP A 22 -9.71 1.79 17.81
CA ASP A 22 -9.80 2.60 16.59
C ASP A 22 -8.46 2.73 15.86
N ARG A 23 -7.35 2.90 16.58
CA ARG A 23 -6.01 2.96 15.98
C ARG A 23 -5.56 1.62 15.40
N LEU A 24 -5.91 0.51 16.05
CA LEU A 24 -5.64 -0.84 15.55
C LEU A 24 -6.53 -1.15 14.33
N TYR A 25 -7.81 -0.78 14.35
CA TYR A 25 -8.71 -0.89 13.20
C TYR A 25 -8.23 -0.04 12.02
N ALA A 26 -7.75 1.18 12.25
CA ALA A 26 -7.18 2.03 11.22
C ALA A 26 -5.90 1.43 10.62
N ALA A 27 -5.02 0.84 11.45
CA ALA A 27 -3.79 0.15 11.01
C ALA A 27 -4.05 -1.17 10.27
N HIS A 28 -5.18 -1.82 10.54
CA HIS A 28 -5.66 -3.03 9.86
C HIS A 28 -6.71 -2.73 8.77
N SER A 29 -7.00 -1.47 8.51
CA SER A 29 -7.97 -1.10 7.49
C SER A 29 -7.45 -1.46 6.10
N ARG A 30 -8.35 -1.95 5.26
CA ARG A 30 -8.07 -2.21 3.84
C ARG A 30 -7.48 -0.98 3.15
N ALA A 31 -7.96 0.21 3.51
CA ALA A 31 -7.44 1.50 3.03
C ALA A 31 -5.96 1.71 3.38
N PHE A 32 -5.53 1.38 4.61
CA PHE A 32 -4.14 1.48 5.01
C PHE A 32 -3.24 0.54 4.22
N PHE A 33 -3.70 -0.69 3.97
CA PHE A 33 -2.97 -1.65 3.14
C PHE A 33 -2.83 -1.14 1.69
N ILE A 34 -3.90 -0.64 1.09
CA ILE A 34 -3.87 -0.05 -0.25
C ILE A 34 -2.85 1.09 -0.34
N LYS A 35 -2.88 2.02 0.63
CA LYS A 35 -1.93 3.14 0.69
C LYS A 35 -0.48 2.65 0.73
N ARG A 36 -0.19 1.64 1.56
CA ARG A 36 1.15 1.04 1.65
C ARG A 36 1.58 0.35 0.36
N LEU A 37 0.67 -0.39 -0.26
CA LEU A 37 0.95 -1.12 -1.49
C LEU A 37 1.26 -0.16 -2.64
N ILE A 38 0.43 0.88 -2.82
CA ILE A 38 0.64 1.93 -3.82
C ILE A 38 1.97 2.64 -3.58
N LYS A 39 2.25 3.04 -2.34
CA LYS A 39 3.53 3.67 -2.01
C LYS A 39 4.72 2.78 -2.37
N SER A 40 4.64 1.49 -2.05
CA SER A 40 5.71 0.55 -2.37
C SER A 40 5.90 0.41 -3.89
N ASP A 41 4.82 0.33 -4.65
CA ASP A 41 4.90 0.12 -6.10
C ASP A 41 5.33 1.39 -6.84
N CYS A 42 4.87 2.57 -6.42
CA CYS A 42 5.38 3.84 -6.91
C CYS A 42 6.89 3.95 -6.66
N GLN A 43 7.37 3.54 -5.48
CA GLN A 43 8.81 3.57 -5.17
C GLN A 43 9.61 2.58 -6.05
N ARG A 44 9.08 1.39 -6.31
CA ARG A 44 9.70 0.42 -7.25
C ARG A 44 9.78 0.98 -8.65
N VAL A 45 8.74 1.68 -9.10
CA VAL A 45 8.72 2.35 -10.41
C VAL A 45 9.79 3.43 -10.47
N THR A 46 9.91 4.27 -9.44
CA THR A 46 10.99 5.27 -9.37
C THR A 46 12.36 4.62 -9.47
N SER A 47 12.62 3.54 -8.74
CA SER A 47 13.89 2.81 -8.81
C SER A 47 14.14 2.20 -10.21
N CYS A 48 13.11 1.58 -10.79
CA CYS A 48 13.19 0.99 -12.12
C CYS A 48 13.46 2.03 -13.21
N LEU A 49 12.80 3.19 -13.14
CA LEU A 49 13.05 4.31 -14.05
C LEU A 49 14.45 4.88 -13.89
N ALA A 50 14.92 5.05 -12.66
CA ALA A 50 16.29 5.50 -12.40
C ALA A 50 17.31 4.53 -13.02
N GLU A 51 17.11 3.22 -12.84
CA GLU A 51 17.96 2.20 -13.45
C GLU A 51 17.87 2.22 -14.99
N HIS A 52 16.68 2.37 -15.56
CA HIS A 52 16.48 2.50 -17.00
C HIS A 52 17.23 3.71 -17.59
N TYR A 53 17.21 4.86 -16.91
CA TYR A 53 17.91 6.05 -17.38
C TYR A 53 19.44 5.99 -17.20
N LEU A 54 19.93 5.30 -16.17
CA LEU A 54 21.36 5.16 -15.90
C LEU A 54 22.01 4.01 -16.68
N MET A 55 21.28 2.92 -16.90
CA MET A 55 21.73 1.70 -17.56
C MET A 55 20.62 1.16 -18.49
N PRO A 56 20.40 1.77 -19.67
CA PRO A 56 19.28 1.43 -20.56
C PRO A 56 19.23 -0.03 -21.01
N VAL A 57 20.39 -0.71 -21.04
CA VAL A 57 20.51 -2.11 -21.44
C VAL A 57 20.00 -3.07 -20.35
N ALA A 58 20.00 -2.65 -19.08
CA ALA A 58 19.57 -3.48 -17.95
C ALA A 58 18.04 -3.59 -17.85
N VAL A 59 17.32 -2.51 -18.14
CA VAL A 59 15.86 -2.44 -18.04
C VAL A 59 15.27 -2.23 -19.44
N ASN A 60 14.85 -3.34 -20.06
CA ASN A 60 14.18 -3.30 -21.36
C ASN A 60 12.68 -2.94 -21.23
N THR A 61 12.05 -2.60 -22.36
CA THR A 61 10.64 -2.22 -22.45
C THR A 61 9.68 -3.24 -21.82
N LYS A 62 10.01 -4.54 -21.86
CA LYS A 62 9.19 -5.60 -21.25
C LYS A 62 9.09 -5.44 -19.73
N HIS A 63 10.17 -5.03 -19.06
CA HIS A 63 10.16 -4.75 -17.62
C HIS A 63 9.28 -3.54 -17.30
N LEU A 64 9.39 -2.46 -18.09
CA LEU A 64 8.56 -1.26 -17.92
C LEU A 64 7.06 -1.58 -18.09
N LEU A 65 6.72 -2.38 -19.10
CA LEU A 65 5.34 -2.85 -19.32
C LEU A 65 4.80 -3.68 -18.14
N ALA A 66 5.63 -4.54 -17.54
CA ALA A 66 5.22 -5.34 -16.38
C ALA A 66 4.87 -4.45 -15.17
N TYR A 67 5.66 -3.39 -14.92
CA TYR A 67 5.33 -2.41 -13.89
C TYR A 67 4.04 -1.65 -14.23
N LYS A 68 3.86 -1.21 -15.48
CA LYS A 68 2.65 -0.51 -15.91
C LYS A 68 1.40 -1.37 -15.71
N GLN A 69 1.44 -2.64 -16.12
CA GLN A 69 0.32 -3.58 -15.93
C GLN A 69 -0.07 -3.66 -14.45
N ARG A 70 0.91 -3.85 -13.57
CA ARG A 70 0.67 -3.94 -12.11
C ARG A 70 0.05 -2.67 -11.54
N LEU A 71 0.49 -1.48 -11.98
CA LEU A 71 -0.11 -0.22 -11.55
C LEU A 71 -1.56 -0.07 -12.02
N LEU A 72 -1.89 -0.53 -13.23
CA LEU A 72 -3.26 -0.52 -13.75
C LEU A 72 -4.18 -1.48 -12.99
N GLU A 73 -3.67 -2.63 -12.57
CA GLU A 73 -4.40 -3.55 -11.68
C GLU A 73 -4.68 -2.90 -10.32
N LEU A 74 -3.70 -2.19 -9.75
CA LEU A 74 -3.89 -1.38 -8.54
C LEU A 74 -4.89 -0.25 -8.74
N TYR A 75 -4.87 0.40 -9.90
CA TYR A 75 -5.81 1.46 -10.26
C TYR A 75 -7.24 0.94 -10.22
N ARG A 76 -7.48 -0.24 -10.84
CA ARG A 76 -8.77 -0.93 -10.78
C ARG A 76 -9.16 -1.29 -9.36
N TYR A 77 -8.22 -1.75 -8.55
CA TYR A 77 -8.47 -2.08 -7.16
C TYR A 77 -8.91 -0.85 -6.35
N VAL A 78 -8.23 0.29 -6.51
CA VAL A 78 -8.59 1.57 -5.88
C VAL A 78 -9.99 2.01 -6.29
N LEU A 79 -10.34 1.93 -7.57
CA LEU A 79 -11.67 2.28 -8.06
C LEU A 79 -12.77 1.40 -7.44
N SER A 80 -12.50 0.11 -7.25
CA SER A 80 -13.45 -0.85 -6.67
C SER A 80 -13.50 -0.86 -5.14
N SER A 81 -12.65 -0.07 -4.47
CA SER A 81 -12.49 -0.12 -3.02
C SER A 81 -13.35 0.93 -2.29
N GLU A 82 -13.79 0.58 -1.09
CA GLU A 82 -14.48 1.47 -0.16
C GLU A 82 -13.48 2.46 0.47
N LEU A 83 -13.18 3.51 -0.30
CA LEU A 83 -12.37 4.64 0.11
C LEU A 83 -13.23 5.90 0.08
N THR A 84 -12.86 6.89 0.88
CA THR A 84 -13.42 8.24 0.71
C THR A 84 -13.02 8.79 -0.66
N ASP A 85 -13.84 9.68 -1.24
CA ASP A 85 -13.56 10.25 -2.57
C ASP A 85 -12.21 10.97 -2.60
N VAL A 86 -11.85 11.65 -1.51
CA VAL A 86 -10.55 12.33 -1.36
C VAL A 86 -9.40 11.33 -1.38
N GLU A 87 -9.48 10.25 -0.60
CA GLU A 87 -8.43 9.23 -0.59
C GLU A 87 -8.30 8.53 -1.94
N ARG A 88 -9.44 8.23 -2.59
CA ARG A 88 -9.46 7.64 -3.92
C ARG A 88 -8.74 8.55 -4.91
N GLN A 89 -9.11 9.83 -4.98
CA GLN A 89 -8.48 10.80 -5.89
C GLN A 89 -6.97 10.91 -5.67
N ILE A 90 -6.53 11.01 -4.41
CA ILE A 90 -5.10 11.08 -4.07
C ILE A 90 -4.36 9.83 -4.57
N LEU A 91 -4.90 8.64 -4.30
CA LEU A 91 -4.27 7.38 -4.66
C LEU A 91 -4.24 7.15 -6.18
N LEU A 92 -5.33 7.48 -6.87
CA LEU A 92 -5.37 7.44 -8.32
C LEU A 92 -4.39 8.43 -8.93
N GLY A 93 -4.22 9.62 -8.35
CA GLY A 93 -3.24 10.60 -8.80
C GLY A 93 -1.80 10.06 -8.77
N TYR A 94 -1.41 9.39 -7.67
CA TYR A 94 -0.09 8.75 -7.59
C TYR A 94 0.10 7.66 -8.65
N LEU A 95 -0.92 6.82 -8.85
CA LEU A 95 -0.87 5.75 -9.84
C LEU A 95 -0.81 6.29 -11.28
N THR A 96 -1.63 7.30 -11.61
CA THR A 96 -1.61 7.98 -12.91
C THR A 96 -0.24 8.55 -13.20
N HIS A 97 0.34 9.31 -12.27
CA HIS A 97 1.68 9.88 -12.46
C HIS A 97 2.74 8.80 -12.72
N SER A 98 2.72 7.69 -11.98
CA SER A 98 3.65 6.58 -12.20
C SER A 98 3.44 5.86 -13.54
N VAL A 99 2.19 5.74 -14.00
CA VAL A 99 1.88 5.18 -15.32
C VAL A 99 2.38 6.09 -16.43
N ASP A 100 2.12 7.39 -16.34
CA ASP A 100 2.56 8.39 -17.32
C ASP A 100 4.10 8.40 -17.42
N SER A 101 4.79 8.33 -16.27
CA SER A 101 6.26 8.25 -16.24
C SER A 101 6.82 7.00 -16.92
N LEU A 102 6.11 5.86 -16.85
CA LEU A 102 6.49 4.64 -17.54
C LEU A 102 6.23 4.76 -19.05
N ASP A 103 5.13 5.39 -19.44
CA ASP A 103 4.81 5.64 -20.85
C ASP A 103 5.84 6.55 -21.52
N ASP A 104 6.23 7.63 -20.84
CA ASP A 104 7.31 8.51 -21.30
C ASP A 104 8.64 7.77 -21.46
N ALA A 105 8.98 6.88 -20.52
CA ALA A 105 10.20 6.08 -20.60
C ALA A 105 10.15 5.11 -21.79
N MET A 106 9.03 4.41 -21.99
CA MET A 106 8.86 3.48 -23.11
C MET A 106 8.88 4.18 -24.46
N ALA A 107 8.29 5.38 -24.56
CA ALA A 107 8.28 6.18 -25.79
C ALA A 107 9.68 6.64 -26.23
N ARG A 108 10.64 6.75 -25.31
CA ARG A 108 12.04 7.12 -25.60
C ARG A 108 12.90 5.97 -26.11
N ILE A 109 12.43 4.73 -26.00
CA ILE A 109 13.15 3.52 -26.44
C ILE A 109 12.91 3.25 -27.93
N VAL A 110 11.78 3.72 -28.47
CA VAL A 110 11.38 3.59 -29.89
C VAL A 110 11.99 4.72 -30.71
#